data_AF-X5YBQ6-F1
#
_entry.id   AF-X5YBQ6-F1
#
_cell.length_a   1.000
_cell.length_b   1.000
_cell.length_c   1.000
_cell.angle_alpha   90.00
_cell.angle_beta   90.00
_cell.angle_gamma   90.00
#
_symmetry.space_group_name_H-M   'P 1'
#
loop_
_entity.id
_entity.type
_entity.pdbx_description
1 polymer ?
#
loop_
_entity_poly.entity_id
_entity_poly.type
_entity_poly.pdbx_seq_one_letter_code
_entity_poly.pdbx_strand_id
1 'polypeptide(L)'
;MDDDEQKYPSQLAERFQVRLPIGLRDRIKAYAERHGRSMNTEIVRILHREFPEPWPVDTRVADLINMLGILKGGVTDERIDNLTHEIEETVMGMMTGRVQGVDDRALENIKSLWERYEEQRAEHARDMADLDAEEERQLGISGRTEKFTVPPQLGNLSDEELKVYKLGYGAGLAARHEPIEGEVPFEDDK
;
A
#
# COMPACT_ATOMS: atom_id res chain seq x y z
N MET A 1 -47.31 -19.29 -2.62
CA MET A 1 -46.27 -18.78 -3.54
C MET A 1 -46.23 -17.30 -3.23
N ASP A 2 -45.48 -16.95 -2.20
CA ASP A 2 -45.30 -15.56 -1.80
C ASP A 2 -44.23 -14.98 -2.73
N ASP A 3 -44.63 -13.98 -3.54
CA ASP A 3 -43.69 -13.18 -4.31
C ASP A 3 -42.82 -12.42 -3.31
N ASP A 4 -41.60 -12.91 -3.09
CA ASP A 4 -40.51 -12.15 -2.48
C ASP A 4 -40.29 -10.90 -3.35
N GLU A 5 -40.96 -9.80 -2.97
CA GLU A 5 -40.81 -8.47 -3.53
C GLU A 5 -39.33 -8.08 -3.51
N GLN A 6 -38.65 -8.31 -4.63
CA GLN A 6 -37.30 -7.83 -4.87
C GLN A 6 -37.38 -6.31 -5.08
N LYS A 7 -37.46 -5.58 -3.96
CA LYS A 7 -37.53 -4.11 -3.95
C LYS A 7 -36.30 -3.53 -4.62
N TYR A 8 -36.50 -2.76 -5.68
CA TYR A 8 -35.41 -2.10 -6.39
C TYR A 8 -34.66 -1.13 -5.43
N PRO A 9 -33.34 -0.92 -5.57
CA PRO A 9 -32.58 -0.04 -4.68
C PRO A 9 -33.16 1.39 -4.57
N SER A 10 -33.78 1.89 -5.64
CA SER A 10 -34.48 3.18 -5.67
C SER A 10 -35.76 3.24 -4.82
N GLN A 11 -36.28 2.11 -4.36
CA GLN A 11 -37.43 2.00 -3.45
C GLN A 11 -37.00 1.99 -1.97
N LEU A 12 -35.74 1.68 -1.69
CA LEU A 12 -35.14 1.73 -0.35
C LEU A 12 -34.53 3.10 -0.04
N ALA A 13 -34.29 3.92 -1.07
CA ALA A 13 -33.70 5.25 -0.93
C ALA A 13 -34.67 6.28 -0.33
N GLU A 14 -34.14 7.17 0.51
CA GLU A 14 -34.88 8.30 1.07
C GLU A 14 -35.37 9.26 -0.03
N ARG A 15 -36.60 9.77 0.11
CA ARG A 15 -37.23 10.66 -0.88
C ARG A 15 -37.40 12.05 -0.29
N PHE A 16 -36.84 13.05 -0.97
CA PHE A 16 -36.92 14.45 -0.55
C PHE A 16 -37.57 15.32 -1.64
N GLN A 17 -38.43 16.27 -1.23
CA GLN A 17 -39.11 17.18 -2.16
C GLN A 17 -38.35 18.50 -2.27
N VAL A 18 -37.70 18.73 -3.42
CA VAL A 18 -36.89 19.95 -3.68
C VAL A 18 -37.69 20.99 -4.46
N ARG A 19 -37.61 22.27 -4.07
CA ARG A 19 -38.11 23.41 -4.86
C ARG A 19 -37.00 23.92 -5.77
N LEU A 20 -37.22 23.89 -7.08
CA LEU A 20 -36.26 24.34 -8.08
C LEU A 20 -36.62 25.75 -8.60
N PRO A 21 -35.63 26.62 -8.84
CA PRO A 21 -35.83 27.86 -9.57
C PRO A 21 -36.43 27.62 -10.97
N ILE A 22 -37.12 28.64 -11.49
CA ILE A 22 -37.73 28.60 -12.83
C ILE A 22 -36.69 28.17 -13.88
N GLY A 23 -37.07 27.22 -14.74
CA GLY A 23 -36.26 26.71 -15.85
C GLY A 23 -35.12 25.76 -15.47
N LEU A 24 -34.75 25.61 -14.19
CA LEU A 24 -33.67 24.70 -13.79
C LEU A 24 -34.04 23.23 -14.06
N ARG A 25 -35.28 22.85 -13.77
CA ARG A 25 -35.80 21.49 -14.01
C ARG A 25 -35.65 21.08 -15.48
N ASP A 26 -36.04 21.96 -16.40
CA ASP A 26 -36.04 21.67 -17.83
C ASP A 26 -34.62 21.53 -18.36
N ARG A 27 -33.69 22.37 -17.87
CA ARG A 27 -32.26 22.26 -18.19
C ARG A 27 -31.67 20.92 -17.74
N ILE A 28 -31.96 20.48 -16.52
CA ILE A 28 -31.48 19.19 -16.00
C ILE A 28 -32.07 18.04 -16.83
N LYS A 29 -33.38 18.08 -17.10
CA LYS A 29 -34.06 17.06 -17.91
C LYS A 29 -33.47 16.94 -19.31
N ALA A 30 -33.29 18.06 -20.02
CA ALA A 30 -32.71 18.06 -21.36
C ALA A 30 -31.28 17.50 -21.38
N TYR A 31 -30.48 17.80 -20.34
CA TYR A 31 -29.13 17.23 -20.22
C TYR A 31 -29.17 15.72 -19.94
N ALA A 32 -30.03 15.28 -19.03
CA ALA A 32 -30.17 13.86 -18.67
C ALA A 32 -30.61 13.00 -19.88
N GLU A 33 -31.61 13.47 -20.64
CA GLU A 33 -32.13 12.79 -21.83
C GLU A 33 -31.05 12.63 -22.91
N ARG A 34 -30.25 13.67 -23.17
CA ARG A 34 -29.12 13.62 -24.11
C ARG A 34 -28.07 12.57 -23.74
N HIS A 35 -28.00 12.19 -22.47
CA HIS A 35 -27.03 11.21 -21.95
C HIS A 35 -27.68 9.86 -21.61
N GLY A 36 -28.94 9.63 -22.01
CA GLY A 36 -29.64 8.37 -21.75
C GLY A 36 -29.90 8.10 -20.26
N ARG A 37 -29.98 9.14 -19.43
CA ARG A 37 -30.20 9.04 -17.99
C ARG A 37 -31.55 9.61 -17.61
N SER A 38 -32.14 9.09 -16.52
CA SER A 38 -33.27 9.76 -15.91
C SER A 38 -32.82 11.09 -15.28
N MET A 39 -33.74 12.05 -15.20
CA MET A 39 -33.49 13.31 -14.49
C MET A 39 -33.01 13.07 -13.06
N ASN A 40 -33.59 12.08 -12.36
CA ASN A 40 -33.19 11.71 -11.01
C ASN A 40 -31.75 11.19 -10.95
N THR A 41 -31.37 10.32 -11.88
CA THR A 41 -30.00 9.79 -12.00
C THR A 41 -28.98 10.91 -12.19
N GLU A 42 -29.31 11.91 -13.02
CA GLU A 42 -28.42 13.04 -13.25
C GLU A 42 -28.29 13.96 -12.04
N ILE A 43 -29.38 14.19 -11.31
CA ILE A 43 -29.36 14.96 -10.04
C ILE A 43 -28.47 14.25 -9.02
N VAL A 44 -28.69 12.95 -8.80
CA VAL A 44 -27.91 12.15 -7.84
C VAL A 44 -26.43 12.13 -8.23
N ARG A 45 -26.11 11.99 -9.53
CA ARG A 45 -24.73 12.02 -10.03
C ARG A 45 -24.01 13.32 -9.69
N ILE A 46 -24.68 14.46 -9.88
CA ILE A 46 -24.10 15.76 -9.54
C ILE A 46 -23.94 15.87 -8.01
N LEU A 47 -24.95 15.47 -7.24
CA LEU A 47 -24.87 15.53 -5.78
C LEU A 47 -23.71 14.69 -5.22
N HIS A 48 -23.50 13.46 -5.69
CA HIS A 48 -22.33 12.67 -5.26
C HIS A 48 -21.00 13.31 -5.63
N ARG A 49 -20.93 14.00 -6.76
CA ARG A 49 -19.71 14.67 -7.20
C ARG A 49 -19.40 15.91 -6.37
N GLU A 50 -20.42 16.72 -6.08
CA GLU A 50 -20.26 17.97 -5.32
C GLU A 50 -20.25 17.76 -3.80
N PHE A 51 -20.86 16.66 -3.33
CA PHE A 51 -20.92 16.22 -1.93
C PHE A 51 -20.41 14.77 -1.82
N PRO A 52 -19.11 14.54 -2.00
CA PRO A 52 -18.54 13.21 -1.86
C PRO A 52 -18.68 12.71 -0.42
N GLU A 53 -18.73 11.40 -0.24
CA GLU A 53 -18.66 10.82 1.10
C GLU A 53 -17.34 11.26 1.78
N PRO A 54 -17.39 11.78 3.02
CA PRO A 54 -16.19 12.12 3.75
C PRO A 54 -15.37 10.86 3.94
N TRP A 55 -14.09 10.95 3.60
CA TRP A 55 -13.16 9.86 3.83
C TRP A 55 -13.05 9.62 5.33
N PRO A 56 -13.23 8.38 5.82
CA PRO A 56 -12.90 8.04 7.19
C PRO A 56 -11.42 8.32 7.40
N VAL A 57 -11.13 9.22 8.34
CA VAL A 57 -9.77 9.70 8.60
C VAL A 57 -8.87 8.55 9.02
N ASP A 58 -9.39 7.59 9.77
CA ASP A 58 -8.72 6.37 10.19
C ASP A 58 -8.30 5.48 9.01
N THR A 59 -9.17 5.28 8.00
CA THR A 59 -8.80 4.54 6.79
C THR A 59 -7.65 5.21 6.06
N ARG A 60 -7.68 6.55 5.95
CA ARG A 60 -6.61 7.30 5.29
C ARG A 60 -5.29 7.24 6.04
N VAL A 61 -5.33 7.32 7.37
CA VAL A 61 -4.13 7.21 8.19
C VAL A 61 -3.56 5.78 8.14
N ALA A 62 -4.41 4.75 8.14
CA ALA A 62 -3.99 3.36 7.97
C ALA A 62 -3.24 3.16 6.63
N ASP A 63 -3.77 3.69 5.53
CA ASP A 63 -3.14 3.59 4.21
C ASP A 63 -1.76 4.26 4.20
N LEU A 64 -1.64 5.45 4.82
CA LEU A 64 -0.38 6.18 4.92
C LEU A 64 0.66 5.42 5.75
N ILE A 65 0.27 4.87 6.90
CA ILE A 65 1.14 4.06 7.76
C ILE A 65 1.63 2.80 7.01
N ASN A 66 0.76 2.13 6.26
CA ASN A 66 1.14 0.97 5.46
C ASN A 66 2.14 1.33 4.35
N MET A 67 1.93 2.44 3.64
CA MET A 67 2.87 2.93 2.63
C MET A 67 4.22 3.31 3.25
N LEU A 68 4.21 3.93 4.44
CA LEU A 68 5.41 4.27 5.21
C LEU A 68 6.26 3.03 5.51
N GLY A 69 5.62 1.95 5.97
CA GLY A 69 6.29 0.68 6.25
C GLY A 69 6.95 0.07 5.02
N ILE A 70 6.26 0.10 3.87
CA ILE A 70 6.80 -0.41 2.60
C ILE A 70 8.01 0.41 2.14
N LEU A 71 7.92 1.74 2.24
CA LEU A 71 8.98 2.64 1.78
C LEU A 71 10.26 2.51 2.64
N LYS A 72 10.13 2.43 3.96
CA LYS A 72 11.28 2.23 4.86
C LYS A 72 11.95 0.86 4.71
N GLY A 73 11.21 -0.16 4.28
CA GLY A 73 11.71 -1.54 4.17
C GLY A 73 12.61 -1.80 2.96
N GLY A 74 12.76 -0.88 2.01
CA GLY A 74 13.41 -1.21 0.73
C GLY A 74 14.32 -0.14 0.11
N VAL A 75 14.37 1.10 0.61
CA VAL A 75 15.15 2.16 -0.04
C VAL A 75 15.77 3.10 0.99
N THR A 76 17.09 3.27 0.93
CA THR A 76 17.83 4.33 1.64
C THR A 76 17.91 5.57 0.75
N ASP A 77 16.81 6.33 0.69
CA ASP A 77 16.73 7.62 -0.02
C ASP A 77 16.30 8.74 0.95
N GLU A 78 17.13 9.77 1.07
CA GLU A 78 16.91 10.93 1.97
C GLU A 78 15.57 11.64 1.71
N ARG A 79 15.05 11.61 0.48
CA ARG A 79 13.73 12.17 0.15
C ARG A 79 12.60 11.36 0.76
N ILE A 80 12.78 10.05 0.81
CA ILE A 80 11.84 9.10 1.42
C ILE A 80 11.87 9.24 2.94
N ASP A 81 13.04 9.47 3.53
CA ASP A 81 13.16 9.77 4.96
C ASP A 81 12.46 11.07 5.35
N ASN A 82 12.64 12.14 4.56
CA ASN A 82 11.96 13.41 4.79
C ASN A 82 10.44 13.28 4.67
N LEU A 83 9.95 12.60 3.62
CA LEU A 83 8.52 12.32 3.46
C LEU A 83 7.98 11.50 4.62
N THR A 84 8.74 10.52 5.07
CA THR A 84 8.38 9.68 6.22
C THR A 84 8.22 10.52 7.46
N HIS A 85 9.19 11.39 7.74
CA HIS A 85 9.15 12.29 8.90
C HIS A 85 7.92 13.23 8.87
N GLU A 86 7.58 13.82 7.73
CA GLU A 86 6.40 14.69 7.61
C GLU A 86 5.08 13.96 7.91
N ILE A 87 4.97 12.70 7.48
CA ILE A 87 3.80 11.86 7.76
C ILE A 87 3.75 11.50 9.25
N GLU A 88 4.87 11.07 9.84
CA GLU A 88 4.97 10.74 11.27
C GLU A 88 4.57 11.96 12.14
N GLU A 89 5.09 13.15 11.83
CA GLU A 89 4.74 14.40 12.53
C GLU A 89 3.26 14.75 12.40
N THR A 90 2.66 14.52 11.22
CA THR A 90 1.23 14.79 11.00
C THR A 90 0.36 13.85 11.84
N VAL A 91 0.67 12.55 11.85
CA VAL A 91 -0.06 11.55 12.65
C VAL A 91 0.09 11.83 14.15
N MET A 92 1.30 12.19 14.61
CA MET A 92 1.51 12.66 15.98
C MET A 92 0.74 13.95 16.29
N GLY A 93 0.66 14.87 15.33
CA GLY A 93 -0.16 16.07 15.44
C GLY A 93 -1.64 15.77 15.66
N MET A 94 -2.17 14.72 15.03
CA MET A 94 -3.53 14.24 15.23
C MET A 94 -3.72 13.67 16.64
N MET A 95 -2.84 12.75 17.06
CA MET A 95 -2.92 12.12 18.38
C MET A 95 -2.74 13.10 19.56
N THR A 96 -1.93 14.14 19.37
CA THR A 96 -1.68 15.18 20.38
C THR A 96 -2.71 16.31 20.37
N GLY A 97 -3.68 16.28 19.44
CA GLY A 97 -4.69 17.31 19.29
C GLY A 97 -4.20 18.61 18.64
N ARG A 98 -3.00 18.64 18.06
CA ARG A 98 -2.53 19.77 17.23
C ARG A 98 -3.29 19.86 15.91
N VAL A 99 -3.72 18.73 15.36
CA VAL A 99 -4.62 18.67 14.20
C VAL A 99 -6.05 18.57 14.72
N GLN A 100 -6.85 19.59 14.38
CA GLN A 100 -8.24 19.72 14.81
C GLN A 100 -9.19 19.03 13.81
N GLY A 101 -10.36 18.58 14.27
CA GLY A 101 -11.40 18.00 13.42
C GLY A 101 -11.36 16.48 13.26
N VAL A 102 -10.56 15.78 14.07
CA VAL A 102 -10.58 14.32 14.19
C VAL A 102 -11.49 13.95 15.36
N ASP A 103 -12.43 13.04 15.14
CA ASP A 103 -13.32 12.56 16.21
C ASP A 103 -12.60 11.55 17.14
N ASP A 104 -13.14 11.37 18.35
CA ASP A 104 -12.53 10.53 19.40
C ASP A 104 -12.34 9.07 18.97
N ARG A 105 -13.27 8.54 18.16
CA ARG A 105 -13.20 7.16 17.67
C ARG A 105 -12.08 7.00 16.65
N ALA A 106 -11.95 7.96 15.74
CA ALA A 106 -10.87 8.01 14.77
C ALA A 106 -9.52 8.16 15.48
N LEU A 107 -9.43 8.99 16.52
CA LEU A 107 -8.21 9.13 17.33
C LEU A 107 -7.79 7.81 17.98
N GLU A 108 -8.73 7.06 18.55
CA GLU A 108 -8.43 5.76 19.16
C GLU A 108 -7.96 4.74 18.12
N ASN A 109 -8.60 4.69 16.95
CA ASN A 109 -8.17 3.84 15.83
C ASN A 109 -6.76 4.21 15.34
N ILE A 110 -6.48 5.51 15.17
CA ILE A 110 -5.17 6.01 14.75
C ILE A 110 -4.10 5.62 15.78
N LYS A 111 -4.39 5.77 17.07
CA LYS A 111 -3.47 5.38 18.14
C LYS A 111 -3.12 3.89 18.08
N SER A 112 -4.10 3.00 17.93
CA SER A 112 -3.85 1.55 17.83
C SER A 112 -3.12 1.15 16.54
N LEU A 113 -3.26 1.91 15.45
CA LEU A 113 -2.47 1.71 14.23
C LEU A 113 -1.02 2.15 14.44
N TRP A 114 -0.83 3.31 15.08
CA TRP A 114 0.48 3.85 15.39
C TRP A 114 1.29 2.97 16.35
N GLU A 115 0.65 2.46 17.41
CA GLU A 115 1.28 1.52 18.36
C GLU A 115 1.81 0.26 17.63
N ARG A 116 1.04 -0.29 16.70
CA ARG A 116 1.47 -1.44 15.88
C ARG A 116 2.62 -1.10 14.94
N TYR A 117 2.58 0.09 14.32
CA TYR A 117 3.67 0.55 13.47
C TYR A 117 4.98 0.69 14.25
N GLU A 118 4.93 1.30 15.43
CA GLU A 118 6.09 1.45 16.32
C GLU A 118 6.62 0.09 16.80
N GLU A 119 5.73 -0.85 17.13
CA GLU A 119 6.12 -2.21 17.51
C GLU A 119 6.83 -2.94 16.36
N GLN A 120 6.26 -2.92 15.15
CA GLN A 120 6.88 -3.51 13.96
C GLN A 120 8.22 -2.86 13.64
N ARG A 121 8.31 -1.52 13.73
CA ARG A 121 9.55 -0.78 13.51
C ARG A 121 10.61 -1.15 14.55
N ALA A 122 10.22 -1.31 15.81
CA ALA A 122 11.12 -1.72 16.88
C ALA A 122 11.59 -3.18 16.72
N GLU A 123 10.73 -4.08 16.26
CA GLU A 123 11.06 -5.45 15.90
C GLU A 123 12.03 -5.48 14.72
N HIS A 124 11.72 -4.80 13.63
CA HIS A 124 12.62 -4.65 12.49
C HIS A 124 13.97 -4.04 12.87
N ALA A 125 14.00 -3.05 13.77
CA ALA A 125 15.25 -2.47 14.24
C ALA A 125 16.09 -3.44 15.06
N ARG A 126 15.46 -4.38 15.80
CA ARG A 126 16.17 -5.47 16.49
C ARG A 126 16.71 -6.48 15.49
N ASP A 127 15.90 -6.91 14.53
CA ASP A 127 16.33 -7.83 13.48
C ASP A 127 17.50 -7.25 12.66
N MET A 128 17.46 -5.95 12.40
CA MET A 128 18.53 -5.19 11.74
C MET A 128 19.80 -5.08 12.60
N ALA A 129 19.69 -5.12 13.93
CA ALA A 129 20.83 -5.06 14.83
C ALA A 129 21.54 -6.43 14.99
N ASP A 130 20.84 -7.52 14.69
CA ASP A 130 21.36 -8.88 14.75
C ASP A 130 21.99 -9.35 13.42
N LEU A 131 22.05 -8.47 12.41
CA LEU A 131 22.63 -8.80 11.10
C LEU A 131 24.12 -9.13 11.20
N ASP A 132 24.53 -10.17 10.48
CA ASP A 132 25.95 -10.48 10.28
C ASP A 132 26.58 -9.54 9.23
N ALA A 133 27.92 -9.51 9.17
CA ALA A 133 28.66 -8.64 8.27
C ALA A 133 28.40 -8.91 6.76
N GLU A 134 27.88 -10.09 6.42
CA GLU A 134 27.46 -10.39 5.04
C GLU A 134 26.06 -9.85 4.78
N GLU A 135 25.15 -10.00 5.73
CA GLU A 135 23.77 -9.50 5.65
C GLU A 135 23.72 -7.96 5.61
N GLU A 136 24.58 -7.27 6.38
CA GLU A 136 24.76 -5.81 6.29
C GLU A 136 25.21 -5.37 4.88
N ARG A 137 26.13 -6.12 4.27
CA ARG A 137 26.61 -5.85 2.90
C ARG A 137 25.49 -6.03 1.87
N GLN A 138 24.73 -7.12 1.97
CA GLN A 138 23.63 -7.40 1.03
C GLN A 138 22.51 -6.37 1.16
N LEU A 139 22.19 -5.94 2.38
CA LEU A 139 21.22 -4.89 2.66
C LEU A 139 21.63 -3.57 1.98
N GLY A 140 22.90 -3.18 2.10
CA GLY A 140 23.42 -1.96 1.47
C GLY A 140 23.41 -1.97 -0.07
N ILE A 141 23.47 -3.16 -0.69
CA ILE A 141 23.50 -3.30 -2.17
C ILE A 141 22.10 -3.44 -2.76
N SER A 142 21.23 -4.22 -2.11
CA SER A 142 19.95 -4.67 -2.68
C SER A 142 18.72 -4.19 -1.92
N GLY A 143 18.89 -3.55 -0.76
CA GLY A 143 17.80 -3.25 0.15
C GLY A 143 17.20 -4.49 0.83
N ARG A 144 17.83 -5.66 0.70
CA ARG A 144 17.41 -6.95 1.28
C ARG A 144 18.60 -7.70 1.89
N THR A 145 18.34 -8.52 2.89
CA THR A 145 19.36 -9.34 3.59
C THR A 145 19.56 -10.72 2.97
N GLU A 146 18.85 -11.02 1.86
CA GLU A 146 18.95 -12.30 1.15
C GLU A 146 20.39 -12.57 0.69
N LYS A 147 20.93 -13.73 1.09
CA LYS A 147 22.31 -14.14 0.73
C LYS A 147 22.36 -14.52 -0.75
N PHE A 148 23.48 -14.20 -1.41
CA PHE A 148 23.75 -14.54 -2.82
C PHE A 148 22.81 -13.90 -3.87
N THR A 149 22.19 -12.75 -3.57
CA THR A 149 21.41 -11.99 -4.58
C THR A 149 22.29 -11.41 -5.69
N VAL A 150 23.57 -11.17 -5.39
CA VAL A 150 24.61 -10.86 -6.37
C VAL A 150 25.57 -12.06 -6.48
N PRO A 151 25.86 -12.55 -7.70
CA PRO A 151 26.86 -13.60 -7.89
C PRO A 151 28.21 -13.14 -7.30
N PRO A 152 28.82 -13.91 -6.39
CA PRO A 152 30.11 -13.56 -5.82
C PRO A 152 31.19 -13.59 -6.91
N GLN A 153 32.19 -12.73 -6.78
CA GLN A 153 33.33 -12.72 -7.69
C GLN A 153 34.16 -13.99 -7.45
N LEU A 154 34.02 -14.96 -8.36
CA LEU A 154 34.59 -16.31 -8.23
C LEU A 154 36.10 -16.32 -7.94
N GLY A 155 36.84 -15.32 -8.42
CA GLY A 155 38.28 -15.19 -8.20
C GLY A 155 38.70 -14.81 -6.78
N ASN A 156 37.76 -14.41 -5.90
CA ASN A 156 38.06 -13.98 -4.53
C ASN A 156 37.63 -14.98 -3.45
N LEU A 157 37.00 -16.10 -3.82
CA LEU A 157 36.61 -17.13 -2.85
C LEU A 157 37.79 -18.09 -2.59
N SER A 158 37.92 -18.54 -1.35
CA SER A 158 38.77 -19.71 -1.04
C SER A 158 38.20 -20.99 -1.64
N ASP A 159 39.02 -22.04 -1.73
CA ASP A 159 38.59 -23.35 -2.27
C ASP A 159 37.40 -23.95 -1.52
N GLU A 160 37.33 -23.74 -0.20
CA GLU A 160 36.21 -24.20 0.63
C GLU A 160 34.94 -23.39 0.34
N GLU A 161 35.04 -22.06 0.26
CA GLU A 161 33.91 -21.19 -0.04
C GLU A 161 33.37 -21.40 -1.46
N LEU A 162 34.26 -21.59 -2.43
CA LEU A 162 33.91 -21.91 -3.81
C LEU A 162 33.16 -23.25 -3.89
N LYS A 163 33.57 -24.24 -3.11
CA LYS A 163 32.89 -25.55 -3.03
C LYS A 163 31.50 -25.43 -2.42
N VAL A 164 31.34 -24.66 -1.34
CA VAL A 164 30.03 -24.39 -0.72
C VAL A 164 29.12 -23.64 -1.69
N TYR A 165 29.64 -22.62 -2.36
CA TYR A 165 28.89 -21.84 -3.34
C TYR A 165 28.44 -22.70 -4.54
N LYS A 166 29.31 -23.54 -5.10
CA LYS A 166 28.96 -24.51 -6.16
C LYS A 166 27.85 -25.48 -5.72
N LEU A 167 27.92 -25.97 -4.48
CA LEU A 167 26.92 -26.89 -3.93
C LEU A 167 25.54 -26.22 -3.78
N GLY A 168 25.51 -25.01 -3.21
CA GLY A 168 24.28 -24.23 -3.06
C GLY A 168 23.68 -23.80 -4.40
N TYR A 169 24.52 -23.37 -5.34
CA TYR A 169 24.10 -23.01 -6.69
C TYR A 169 23.51 -24.21 -7.45
N GLY A 170 24.16 -25.38 -7.39
CA GLY A 170 23.67 -26.61 -7.98
C GLY A 170 22.35 -27.11 -7.37
N ALA A 171 22.18 -26.98 -6.05
CA ALA A 171 20.93 -27.31 -5.37
C ALA A 171 19.78 -26.35 -5.79
N GLY A 172 20.08 -25.06 -5.92
CA GLY A 172 19.11 -24.06 -6.41
C GLY A 172 18.67 -24.31 -7.85
N LEU A 173 19.61 -24.69 -8.73
CA LEU A 173 19.34 -25.14 -10.10
C LEU A 173 18.41 -26.36 -10.12
N ALA A 174 18.70 -27.37 -9.29
CA ALA A 174 17.93 -28.61 -9.23
C ALA A 174 16.50 -28.41 -8.69
N ALA A 175 16.28 -27.38 -7.86
CA ALA A 175 14.98 -27.05 -7.29
C ALA A 175 14.11 -26.16 -8.20
N ARG A 176 14.65 -25.62 -9.30
CA ARG A 176 13.91 -24.77 -10.23
C ARG A 176 13.03 -25.59 -11.17
N HIS A 177 11.82 -25.09 -11.40
CA HIS A 177 10.88 -25.66 -12.38
C HIS A 177 11.01 -25.05 -13.78
N GLU A 178 11.64 -23.89 -13.91
CA GLU A 178 11.85 -23.19 -15.18
C GLU A 178 13.34 -23.20 -15.59
N PRO A 179 13.64 -23.35 -16.89
CA PRO A 179 15.01 -23.33 -17.41
C PRO A 179 15.66 -21.95 -17.26
N ILE A 180 16.99 -21.93 -17.04
CA ILE A 180 17.75 -20.69 -16.94
C ILE A 180 18.05 -20.16 -18.35
N GLU A 181 17.60 -18.95 -18.67
CA GLU A 181 18.06 -18.21 -19.85
C GLU A 181 19.34 -17.43 -19.49
N GLY A 182 20.50 -17.89 -19.96
CA GLY A 182 21.80 -17.22 -19.77
C GLY A 182 22.98 -18.19 -19.57
N GLU A 183 24.19 -17.64 -19.48
CA GLU A 183 25.38 -18.41 -19.09
C GLU A 183 25.25 -18.88 -17.64
N VAL A 184 25.34 -20.19 -17.44
CA VAL A 184 25.39 -20.81 -16.11
C VAL A 184 26.84 -20.71 -15.62
N PRO A 185 27.13 -19.95 -14.54
CA PRO A 185 28.45 -19.99 -13.94
C PRO A 185 28.77 -21.45 -13.59
N PHE A 186 29.96 -21.91 -13.97
CA PHE A 186 30.50 -23.27 -13.76
C PHE A 186 30.12 -24.37 -14.77
N GLU A 187 29.48 -24.08 -15.90
CA GLU A 187 29.20 -25.11 -16.93
C GLU A 187 30.42 -25.57 -17.76
N ASP A 188 31.59 -24.92 -17.62
CA ASP A 188 32.75 -25.11 -18.52
C ASP A 188 33.67 -26.31 -18.22
N ASP A 189 33.35 -27.21 -17.29
CA ASP A 189 34.16 -28.42 -17.05
C ASP A 189 33.37 -29.70 -17.41
N LYS A 190 33.36 -30.05 -18.71
CA LYS A 190 33.11 -31.41 -19.20
C LYS A 190 34.14 -31.84 -20.25
#